data_AF-A0A2K2UA18-F1
#
_entry.id   AF-A0A2K2UA18-F1
#
_cell.length_a   1.000
_cell.length_b   1.000
_cell.length_c   1.000
_cell.angle_alpha   90.00
_cell.angle_beta   90.00
_cell.angle_gamma   90.00
#
_symmetry.space_group_name_H-M   'P 1'
#
loop_
_entity.id
_entity.type
_entity.pdbx_description
1 polymer ?
#
loop_
_entity_poly.entity_id
_entity_poly.type
_entity_poly.pdbx_seq_one_letter_code
_entity_poly.pdbx_strand_id
1 'polypeptide(L)'
;MEVTMNNKDYSLLNKTLIITDMYKTDRDPMVLGGVAIRAEDLEEFIEAVEELATNRFGGASFSELLDNDLDDDTARASSARYDREQIDAMFAEVKRILGRDEDL
;
A
#
# COMPACT_ATOMS: atom_id res chain seq x y z
N MET A 1 -32.64 -3.01 -8.83
CA MET A 1 -31.48 -2.26 -8.30
C MET A 1 -30.97 -1.44 -9.46
N GLU A 2 -31.26 -0.16 -9.45
CA GLU A 2 -30.86 0.76 -10.51
C GLU A 2 -29.36 1.02 -10.34
N VAL A 3 -28.56 0.56 -11.30
CA VAL A 3 -27.14 0.91 -11.35
C VAL A 3 -27.10 2.35 -11.85
N THR A 4 -26.97 3.30 -10.94
CA THR A 4 -26.68 4.69 -11.29
C THR A 4 -25.34 4.67 -12.03
N MET A 5 -25.38 4.73 -13.36
CA MET A 5 -24.18 5.01 -14.15
C MET A 5 -23.77 6.43 -13.79
N ASN A 6 -22.88 6.55 -12.80
CA ASN A 6 -22.14 7.79 -12.58
C ASN A 6 -21.45 8.10 -13.90
N ASN A 7 -21.99 9.06 -14.64
CA ASN A 7 -21.44 9.52 -15.91
C ASN A 7 -20.17 10.31 -15.58
N LYS A 8 -19.09 9.57 -15.29
CA LYS A 8 -17.79 10.14 -14.94
C LYS A 8 -17.25 10.81 -16.18
N ASP A 9 -17.07 12.12 -16.13
CA ASP A 9 -16.37 12.85 -17.17
C ASP A 9 -14.86 12.64 -17.00
N TYR A 10 -14.35 11.66 -17.74
CA TYR A 10 -12.93 11.32 -17.71
C TYR A 10 -12.03 12.45 -18.26
N SER A 11 -12.57 13.39 -19.03
CA SER A 11 -11.79 14.50 -19.60
C SER A 11 -11.32 15.51 -18.54
N LEU A 12 -11.97 15.52 -17.38
CA LEU A 12 -11.64 16.42 -16.27
C LEU A 12 -10.56 15.84 -15.33
N LEU A 13 -10.23 14.55 -15.46
CA LEU A 13 -9.25 13.88 -14.60
C LEU A 13 -7.83 14.21 -15.07
N ASN A 14 -7.05 14.85 -14.22
CA ASN A 14 -5.73 15.38 -14.57
C ASN A 14 -4.69 15.24 -13.45
N LYS A 15 -5.04 14.56 -12.36
CA LYS A 15 -4.12 14.11 -11.30
C LYS A 15 -4.30 12.62 -11.07
N THR A 16 -3.22 11.93 -10.78
CA THR A 16 -3.22 10.47 -10.56
C THR A 16 -2.42 10.14 -9.32
N LEU A 17 -3.02 9.35 -8.43
CA LEU A 17 -2.33 8.68 -7.34
C LEU A 17 -2.16 7.21 -7.74
N ILE A 18 -0.95 6.67 -7.57
CA ILE A 18 -0.65 5.25 -7.71
C ILE A 18 0.08 4.75 -6.47
N ILE A 19 -0.28 3.54 -6.04
CA ILE A 19 0.43 2.79 -5.00
C ILE A 19 1.12 1.64 -5.72
N THR A 20 2.43 1.52 -5.52
CA THR A 20 3.26 0.46 -6.11
C THR A 20 3.96 -0.32 -5.01
N ASP A 21 4.24 -1.59 -5.27
CA ASP A 21 5.12 -2.38 -4.42
C ASP A 21 6.56 -2.16 -4.88
N MET A 22 7.32 -1.38 -4.11
CA MET A 22 8.72 -1.08 -4.42
C MET A 22 9.67 -2.27 -4.24
N TYR A 23 9.22 -3.36 -3.60
CA TYR A 23 10.05 -4.52 -3.31
C TYR A 23 9.76 -5.71 -4.23
N LYS A 24 8.76 -5.62 -5.11
CA LYS A 24 8.60 -6.57 -6.21
C LYS A 24 9.57 -6.21 -7.34
N THR A 25 10.55 -7.09 -7.52
CA THR A 25 11.75 -6.93 -8.35
C THR A 25 11.55 -7.08 -9.85
N ASP A 26 10.31 -6.96 -10.34
CA ASP A 26 10.06 -6.90 -11.78
C ASP A 26 10.51 -5.52 -12.31
N ARG A 27 11.08 -5.47 -13.52
CA ARG A 27 11.60 -4.23 -14.12
C ARG A 27 10.59 -3.09 -14.21
N ASP A 28 9.30 -3.41 -14.11
CA ASP A 28 8.20 -2.45 -14.03
C ASP A 28 7.52 -2.57 -12.65
N PRO A 29 7.48 -1.50 -11.84
CA PRO A 29 6.84 -1.54 -10.53
C PRO A 29 5.35 -1.90 -10.68
N MET A 30 4.94 -2.99 -10.02
CA MET A 30 3.55 -3.45 -10.06
C MET A 30 2.64 -2.44 -9.36
N VAL A 31 1.70 -1.84 -10.10
CA VAL A 31 0.67 -0.96 -9.54
C VAL A 31 -0.31 -1.81 -8.72
N LEU A 32 -0.29 -1.63 -7.39
CA LEU A 32 -1.20 -2.28 -6.44
C LEU A 32 -2.59 -1.65 -6.47
N GLY A 33 -2.65 -0.37 -6.78
CA GLY A 33 -3.89 0.39 -6.89
C GLY A 33 -3.62 1.81 -7.35
N GLY A 34 -4.64 2.47 -7.89
CA GLY A 34 -4.53 3.86 -8.32
C GLY A 34 -5.87 4.47 -8.69
N VAL A 35 -5.92 5.79 -8.65
CA VAL A 35 -7.10 6.58 -9.00
C VAL A 35 -6.69 7.83 -9.77
N ALA A 36 -7.54 8.25 -10.69
CA ALA A 36 -7.44 9.54 -11.35
C ALA A 36 -8.55 10.46 -10.84
N ILE A 37 -8.18 11.69 -10.49
CA ILE A 37 -9.07 12.70 -9.90
C ILE A 37 -8.88 14.04 -10.62
N ARG A 38 -9.81 14.97 -10.40
CA ARG A 38 -9.65 16.36 -10.83
C ARG A 38 -8.66 17.06 -9.89
N ALA A 39 -7.87 17.99 -10.44
CA ALA A 39 -6.94 18.78 -9.65
C ALA A 39 -7.61 19.59 -8.54
N GLU A 40 -8.85 20.04 -8.75
CA GLU A 40 -9.61 20.81 -7.76
C GLU A 40 -10.02 19.99 -6.53
N ASP A 41 -10.12 18.66 -6.67
CA ASP A 41 -10.50 17.77 -5.56
C ASP A 41 -9.26 17.19 -4.83
N LEU A 42 -8.04 17.59 -5.21
CA LEU A 42 -6.81 16.93 -4.75
C LEU A 42 -6.59 17.08 -3.24
N GLU A 43 -6.81 18.27 -2.69
CA GLU A 43 -6.58 18.54 -1.26
C GLU A 43 -7.54 17.70 -0.40
N GLU A 44 -8.85 17.78 -0.65
CA GLU A 44 -9.87 16.99 0.04
C GLU A 44 -9.62 15.48 -0.12
N PHE A 45 -9.17 15.04 -1.30
CA PHE A 45 -8.84 13.64 -1.54
C PHE A 45 -7.67 13.16 -0.68
N ILE A 46 -6.60 13.96 -0.54
CA ILE A 46 -5.45 13.59 0.29
C ILE A 46 -5.83 13.53 1.76
N GLU A 47 -6.60 14.52 2.25
CA GLU A 47 -7.11 14.52 3.62
C GLU A 47 -7.94 13.25 3.91
N ALA A 48 -8.84 12.88 2.99
CA ALA A 48 -9.65 11.67 3.14
C ALA A 48 -8.82 10.38 3.13
N VAL A 49 -7.74 10.32 2.31
CA VAL A 49 -6.81 9.18 2.30
C VAL A 49 -6.04 9.09 3.61
N GLU A 50 -5.57 10.22 4.14
CA GLU A 50 -4.86 10.29 5.41
C GLU A 50 -5.76 9.87 6.58
N GLU A 51 -6.97 10.43 6.68
CA GLU A 51 -7.96 10.04 7.69
C GLU A 51 -8.30 8.55 7.62
N LEU A 52 -8.45 8.00 6.41
CA LEU A 52 -8.70 6.58 6.24
C LEU A 52 -7.53 5.75 6.76
N ALA A 53 -6.29 6.14 6.43
CA ALA A 53 -5.09 5.42 6.84
C ALA A 53 -4.91 5.44 8.36
N THR A 54 -5.04 6.61 8.99
CA THR A 54 -4.86 6.77 10.44
C THR A 54 -6.00 6.13 11.22
N ASN A 55 -7.25 6.48 10.93
CA ASN A 55 -8.40 6.08 11.74
C ASN A 55 -8.80 4.61 11.56
N ARG A 56 -8.68 4.07 10.34
CA ARG A 56 -9.13 2.69 10.05
C ARG A 56 -8.01 1.66 10.11
N PHE A 57 -6.81 2.05 9.69
CA PHE A 57 -5.69 1.11 9.56
C PHE A 57 -4.59 1.32 10.61
N GLY A 58 -4.76 2.30 11.52
CA GLY A 58 -3.79 2.58 12.57
C GLY A 58 -2.48 3.15 12.04
N GLY A 59 -2.52 3.80 10.88
CA GLY A 59 -1.39 4.55 10.34
C GLY A 59 -1.10 5.81 11.16
N ALA A 60 -0.02 6.50 10.79
CA ALA A 60 0.36 7.78 11.36
C ALA A 60 0.41 8.83 10.25
N SER A 61 0.00 10.06 10.57
CA SER A 61 0.21 11.21 9.69
C SER A 61 1.70 11.51 9.51
N PHE A 62 2.05 12.22 8.44
CA PHE A 62 3.44 12.65 8.25
C PHE A 62 3.92 13.58 9.38
N SER A 63 3.04 14.45 9.87
CA SER A 63 3.33 15.32 11.01
C SER A 63 3.61 14.52 12.29
N GLU A 64 2.82 13.48 12.58
CA GLU A 64 3.08 12.60 13.73
C GLU A 64 4.41 11.86 13.61
N LEU A 65 4.80 11.44 12.40
CA LEU A 65 6.11 10.83 12.17
C LEU A 65 7.24 11.84 12.39
N LEU A 66 7.10 13.08 11.89
CA LEU A 66 8.11 14.11 12.13
C LEU A 66 8.27 14.45 13.62
N ASP A 67 7.19 14.39 14.40
CA ASP A 67 7.24 14.74 15.82
C ASP A 67 7.68 13.58 16.72
N ASN A 68 7.35 12.33 16.36
CA ASN A 68 7.51 11.17 17.24
C ASN A 68 8.52 10.13 16.72
N ASP A 69 8.97 10.25 15.47
CA ASP A 69 9.87 9.31 14.81
C ASP A 69 11.04 10.02 14.10
N LEU A 70 11.71 10.90 14.84
CA LEU A 70 12.82 11.72 14.35
C LEU A 70 14.05 10.91 13.90
N ASP A 71 14.22 9.68 14.42
CA ASP A 71 15.34 8.78 14.11
C ASP A 71 15.04 7.78 12.97
N ASP A 72 13.90 7.97 12.29
CA ASP A 72 13.43 7.14 11.17
C ASP A 72 13.26 5.66 11.58
N ASP A 73 12.91 5.43 12.85
CA ASP A 73 12.70 4.11 13.43
C ASP A 73 11.51 3.41 12.79
N THR A 74 10.49 4.13 12.32
CA THR A 74 9.36 3.54 11.59
C THR A 74 9.80 3.02 10.23
N ALA A 75 10.66 3.74 9.49
CA ALA A 75 11.21 3.25 8.23
C ALA A 75 12.08 2.01 8.46
N ARG A 76 12.92 2.02 9.50
CA ARG A 76 13.76 0.89 9.91
C ARG A 76 12.92 -0.32 10.34
N ALA A 77 11.87 -0.10 11.13
CA ALA A 77 10.95 -1.14 11.57
C ALA A 77 10.12 -1.71 10.41
N SER A 78 9.68 -0.87 9.48
CA SER A 78 8.98 -1.27 8.26
C SER A 78 9.85 -2.19 7.41
N SER A 79 11.11 -1.80 7.14
CA SER A 79 12.09 -2.64 6.43
C SER A 79 12.35 -3.96 7.16
N ALA A 80 12.58 -3.93 8.48
CA ALA A 80 12.84 -5.14 9.25
C ALA A 80 11.62 -6.08 9.31
N ARG A 81 10.41 -5.53 9.29
CA ARG A 81 9.16 -6.30 9.23
C ARG A 81 9.00 -6.95 7.86
N TYR A 82 9.25 -6.22 6.77
CA TYR A 82 9.23 -6.76 5.42
C TYR A 82 10.22 -7.93 5.26
N ASP A 83 11.46 -7.76 5.72
CA ASP A 83 12.48 -8.81 5.69
C ASP A 83 12.04 -10.06 6.45
N ARG A 84 11.41 -9.88 7.61
CA ARG A 84 10.87 -10.99 8.40
C ARG A 84 9.72 -11.69 7.70
N GLU A 85 8.77 -10.96 7.13
CA GLU A 85 7.64 -11.52 6.39
C GLU A 85 8.11 -12.35 5.18
N GLN A 86 9.17 -11.89 4.49
CA GLN A 86 9.80 -12.63 3.40
C GLN A 86 10.51 -13.91 3.88
N ILE A 87 11.21 -13.85 5.01
CA ILE A 87 11.85 -15.02 5.63
C ILE A 87 10.79 -16.04 6.06
N ASP A 88 9.70 -15.59 6.70
CA ASP A 88 8.62 -16.46 7.15
C ASP A 88 7.90 -17.12 5.96
N ALA A 89 7.66 -16.37 4.88
CA ALA A 89 7.10 -16.92 3.64
C ALA A 89 8.02 -17.99 3.02
N MET A 90 9.33 -17.76 3.00
CA MET A 90 10.32 -18.74 2.54
C MET A 90 10.29 -20.00 3.42
N PHE A 91 10.28 -19.87 4.75
CA PHE A 91 10.22 -21.03 5.64
C PHE A 91 8.91 -21.81 5.54
N ALA A 92 7.78 -21.12 5.34
CA ALA A 92 6.49 -21.77 5.10
C ALA A 92 6.53 -22.60 3.81
N GLU A 93 7.12 -22.06 2.74
CA GLU A 93 7.27 -22.76 1.47
C GLU A 93 8.23 -23.96 1.58
N VAL A 94 9.35 -23.81 2.28
CA VAL A 94 10.29 -24.92 2.55
C VAL A 94 9.61 -26.05 3.33
N LYS A 95 8.82 -25.73 4.35
CA LYS A 95 8.02 -26.73 5.10
C LYS A 95 7.00 -27.43 4.21
N ARG A 96 6.36 -26.70 3.28
CA ARG A 96 5.40 -27.26 2.31
C ARG A 96 6.06 -28.24 1.34
N ILE A 97 7.31 -27.97 0.93
CA ILE A 97 8.09 -28.85 0.05
C ILE A 97 8.53 -30.10 0.82
N LEU A 98 9.12 -29.93 2.00
CA LEU A 98 9.60 -31.06 2.81
C LEU A 98 8.46 -31.95 3.32
N GLY A 99 7.32 -31.38 3.70
CA GLY A 99 6.14 -32.16 4.08
C GLY A 99 5.47 -32.91 2.91
N ARG A 100 5.78 -32.56 1.66
CA ARG A 100 5.35 -33.33 0.48
C ARG A 100 6.23 -34.54 0.19
N ASP A 101 7.48 -34.52 0.63
CA ASP A 101 8.42 -35.65 0.47
C ASP A 101 8.22 -36.74 1.54
N GLU A 102 7.52 -36.46 2.64
CA GLU A 102 7.16 -37.45 3.68
C GLU A 102 5.89 -38.26 3.36
N ASP A 103 5.14 -37.88 2.31
CA ASP A 103 3.89 -38.52 1.87
C ASP A 103 4.06 -39.43 0.61
N LEU A 104 5.30 -39.74 0.20
CA LEU A 104 5.66 -40.70 -0.87
C LEU A 104 6.39 -41.92 -0.30
#